data_AF-A0A6B3FS54-F1
#
_entry.id   AF-A0A6B3FS54-F1
#
_cell.length_a   1.000
_cell.length_b   1.000
_cell.length_c   1.000
_cell.angle_alpha   90.00
_cell.angle_beta   90.00
_cell.angle_gamma   90.00
#
_symmetry.space_group_name_H-M   'P 1'
#
loop_
_entity.id
_entity.type
_entity.pdbx_description
1 polymer ?
#
loop_
_entity_poly.entity_id
_entity_poly.type
_entity_poly.pdbx_seq_one_letter_code
_entity_poly.pdbx_strand_id
1 'polypeptide(L)'
;MPSSRSSRALAVALLAVLLGALLPAATAQAASRTVQGGRLDWGIKASFQSYVTGPIANGSWSLTGGAATVGGSQFRFHSATGSYDPDSGAFSSGFSGGVHFTGHKKADGSNELDLTISRPTIRISGGSGMLHADMVSKERGTGKVSNRSQVPLAKLGLGGINMKGGSTPIALTNVPTTLTAEGASAFAGYYTEGTPLDPVSLSVDTKGAAEPKPSAPDEKKDEEEKKDKAEKDEEKAGRFEDAAV
;
A
#
# COMPACT_ATOMS: atom_id res chain seq x y z
N MET A 1 31.58 39.14 -78.65
CA MET A 1 31.01 40.44 -79.07
C MET A 1 29.74 40.18 -79.87
N PRO A 2 28.66 40.95 -79.71
CA PRO A 2 27.77 40.90 -78.55
C PRO A 2 26.28 40.88 -78.97
N SER A 3 25.37 40.52 -78.06
CA SER A 3 24.07 41.22 -77.96
C SER A 3 23.35 40.85 -76.67
N SER A 4 22.97 41.90 -75.96
CA SER A 4 22.45 41.99 -74.61
C SER A 4 20.92 42.13 -74.58
N ARG A 5 20.41 42.23 -73.33
CA ARG A 5 19.09 42.76 -72.88
C ARG A 5 18.03 41.66 -72.66
N SER A 6 17.28 41.60 -71.57
CA SER A 6 16.87 42.61 -70.59
C SER A 6 16.56 41.98 -69.23
N SER A 7 16.85 42.71 -68.16
CA SER A 7 16.34 42.47 -66.81
C SER A 7 14.81 42.44 -66.78
N ARG A 8 14.24 41.42 -66.14
CA ARG A 8 12.95 41.54 -65.46
C ARG A 8 13.09 40.88 -64.09
N ALA A 9 13.14 41.74 -63.07
CA ALA A 9 12.93 41.35 -61.69
C ALA A 9 11.50 40.83 -61.54
N LEU A 10 11.35 39.67 -60.91
CA LEU A 10 10.14 39.33 -60.18
C LEU A 10 10.58 38.64 -58.88
N ALA A 11 10.42 39.38 -57.78
CA ALA A 11 10.52 38.82 -56.45
C ALA A 11 9.27 37.96 -56.20
N VAL A 12 9.46 36.70 -55.86
CA VAL A 12 8.48 35.93 -55.08
C VAL A 12 9.27 35.21 -53.99
N ALA A 13 9.16 35.74 -52.78
CA ALA A 13 9.57 35.07 -51.56
C ALA A 13 8.53 33.98 -51.25
N LEU A 14 8.99 32.76 -50.99
CA LEU A 14 8.22 31.75 -50.25
C LEU A 14 9.20 30.96 -49.39
N LEU A 15 9.37 31.48 -48.17
CA LEU A 15 10.08 30.85 -47.07
C LEU A 15 9.10 29.87 -46.41
N ALA A 16 9.20 28.58 -46.69
CA ALA A 16 8.45 27.56 -45.98
C ALA A 16 9.29 27.04 -44.79
N VAL A 17 9.25 27.79 -43.69
CA VAL A 17 9.62 27.29 -42.37
C VAL A 17 8.31 26.91 -41.67
N LEU A 18 8.09 25.62 -41.46
CA LEU A 18 7.08 25.13 -40.52
C LEU A 18 7.71 24.05 -39.66
N LEU A 19 7.98 24.47 -38.42
CA LEU A 19 8.42 23.70 -37.28
C LEU A 19 7.59 22.41 -37.16
N GLY A 20 8.22 21.25 -37.36
CA GLY A 20 7.70 20.01 -36.82
C GLY A 20 7.66 20.14 -35.31
N ALA A 21 6.46 20.29 -34.76
CA ALA A 21 6.23 20.46 -33.33
C ALA A 21 6.93 19.35 -32.55
N LEU A 22 7.94 19.70 -31.74
CA LEU A 22 8.30 18.91 -30.57
C LEU A 22 7.10 18.96 -29.63
N LEU A 23 6.19 18.00 -29.77
CA LEU A 23 5.28 17.67 -28.69
C LEU A 23 6.17 17.25 -27.50
N PRO A 24 6.06 17.89 -26.33
CA PRO A 24 6.69 17.33 -25.15
C PRO A 24 6.09 15.93 -24.98
N ALA A 25 6.96 14.91 -24.97
CA ALA A 25 6.54 13.57 -24.60
C ALA A 25 5.92 13.69 -23.20
N ALA A 26 4.59 13.60 -23.11
CA ALA A 26 3.92 13.50 -21.84
C ALA A 26 4.46 12.21 -21.20
N THR A 27 5.32 12.35 -20.20
CA THR A 27 5.74 11.23 -19.39
C THR A 27 4.47 10.68 -18.75
N ALA A 28 4.04 9.50 -19.19
CA ALA A 28 2.92 8.80 -18.57
C ALA A 28 3.29 8.55 -17.10
N GLN A 29 2.72 9.35 -16.20
CA GLN A 29 2.82 9.15 -14.77
C GLN A 29 1.80 8.08 -14.41
N ALA A 30 2.26 6.96 -13.84
CA ALA A 30 1.34 5.94 -13.37
C ALA A 30 0.62 6.47 -12.13
N ALA A 31 -0.71 6.57 -12.22
CA ALA A 31 -1.53 7.12 -11.14
C ALA A 31 -1.36 6.30 -9.85
N SER A 32 -1.34 7.00 -8.71
CA SER A 32 -1.37 6.37 -7.39
C SER A 32 -2.56 5.41 -7.27
N ARG A 33 -2.30 4.25 -6.65
CA ARG A 33 -3.27 3.19 -6.42
C ARG A 33 -3.67 3.18 -4.96
N THR A 34 -4.95 2.94 -4.69
CA THR A 34 -5.46 2.77 -3.33
C THR A 34 -5.27 1.32 -2.92
N VAL A 35 -4.71 1.08 -1.73
CA VAL A 35 -4.68 -0.25 -1.10
C VAL A 35 -6.07 -0.55 -0.52
N GLN A 36 -6.68 -1.66 -0.95
CA GLN A 36 -8.03 -2.06 -0.55
C GLN A 36 -8.08 -3.58 -0.33
N GLY A 37 -7.69 -4.00 0.87
CA GLY A 37 -7.65 -5.42 1.23
C GLY A 37 -6.23 -5.98 1.20
N GLY A 38 -6.06 -7.06 1.96
CA GLY A 38 -4.77 -7.68 2.18
C GLY A 38 -4.51 -8.03 3.63
N ARG A 39 -3.31 -8.58 3.86
CA ARG A 39 -2.86 -9.10 5.15
C ARG A 39 -1.38 -8.87 5.39
N LEU A 40 -1.03 -8.81 6.66
CA LEU A 40 0.34 -8.80 7.19
C LEU A 40 0.46 -9.97 8.16
N ASP A 41 1.42 -10.86 7.91
CA ASP A 41 1.75 -11.99 8.76
C ASP A 41 3.07 -11.69 9.49
N TRP A 42 3.05 -11.70 10.84
CA TRP A 42 4.19 -11.34 11.68
C TRP A 42 4.14 -12.05 13.03
N GLY A 43 5.28 -12.61 13.47
CA GLY A 43 5.40 -13.32 14.75
C GLY A 43 5.77 -12.44 15.95
N ILE A 44 5.94 -11.12 15.77
CA ILE A 44 6.55 -10.23 16.77
C ILE A 44 8.03 -10.61 17.02
N LYS A 45 8.25 -11.66 17.81
CA LYS A 45 9.56 -12.26 18.10
C LYS A 45 9.35 -13.66 18.67
N ALA A 46 9.83 -14.71 18.00
CA ALA A 46 9.61 -16.09 18.43
C ALA A 46 10.10 -16.34 19.88
N SER A 47 11.28 -15.84 20.24
CA SER A 47 11.82 -15.99 21.60
C SER A 47 10.99 -15.27 22.67
N PHE A 48 10.31 -14.17 22.31
CA PHE A 48 9.41 -13.47 23.22
C PHE A 48 8.15 -14.30 23.46
N GLN A 49 7.56 -14.84 22.38
CA GLN A 49 6.40 -15.72 22.50
C GLN A 49 6.72 -16.93 23.39
N SER A 50 7.85 -17.62 23.14
CA SER A 50 8.30 -18.76 23.95
C SER A 50 8.55 -18.40 25.41
N TYR A 51 9.06 -17.18 25.67
CA TYR A 51 9.23 -16.70 27.04
C TYR A 51 7.89 -16.48 27.73
N VAL A 52 6.94 -15.80 27.07
CA VAL A 52 5.61 -15.50 27.61
C VAL A 52 4.85 -16.78 27.94
N THR A 53 4.81 -17.74 27.01
CA THR A 53 4.08 -19.01 27.20
C THR A 53 4.86 -20.08 27.94
N GLY A 54 6.14 -19.82 28.22
CA GLY A 54 7.03 -20.73 28.94
C GLY A 54 6.87 -20.67 30.46
N PRO A 55 7.59 -21.52 31.19
CA PRO A 55 7.44 -21.67 32.64
C PRO A 55 7.93 -20.45 33.45
N ILE A 56 8.71 -19.54 32.83
CA ILE A 56 9.28 -18.37 33.51
C ILE A 56 8.22 -17.27 33.65
N ALA A 57 7.63 -16.83 32.54
CA ALA A 57 6.57 -15.82 32.59
C ALA A 57 5.22 -16.46 32.96
N ASN A 58 5.03 -17.74 32.66
CA ASN A 58 3.81 -18.50 32.92
C ASN A 58 2.55 -17.74 32.47
N GLY A 59 2.65 -17.19 31.27
CA GLY A 59 1.70 -16.25 30.69
C GLY A 59 1.01 -16.80 29.47
N SER A 60 0.33 -15.90 28.76
CA SER A 60 -0.41 -16.22 27.54
C SER A 60 -0.50 -14.99 26.64
N TRP A 61 -1.04 -15.22 25.45
CA TRP A 61 -1.45 -14.15 24.55
C TRP A 61 -2.88 -14.37 24.07
N SER A 62 -3.52 -13.28 23.66
CA SER A 62 -4.85 -13.29 23.05
C SER A 62 -4.87 -12.37 21.83
N LEU A 63 -5.78 -12.66 20.89
CA LEU A 63 -5.96 -11.88 19.68
C LEU A 63 -7.12 -10.90 19.84
N THR A 64 -6.97 -9.72 19.27
CA THR A 64 -7.96 -8.64 19.31
C THR A 64 -8.19 -8.07 17.93
N GLY A 65 -9.30 -7.37 17.74
CA GLY A 65 -9.57 -6.61 16.53
C GLY A 65 -9.60 -7.44 15.24
N GLY A 66 -9.98 -8.72 15.32
CA GLY A 66 -10.09 -9.64 14.19
C GLY A 66 -8.77 -10.30 13.74
N ALA A 67 -7.68 -10.10 14.48
CA ALA A 67 -6.43 -10.82 14.20
C ALA A 67 -6.62 -12.34 14.30
N ALA A 68 -5.86 -13.08 13.51
CA ALA A 68 -5.87 -14.55 13.48
C ALA A 68 -4.46 -15.11 13.64
N THR A 69 -4.33 -16.43 13.79
CA THR A 69 -3.04 -17.12 13.67
C THR A 69 -2.83 -17.70 12.28
N VAL A 70 -1.57 -17.85 11.89
CA VAL A 70 -1.15 -18.53 10.67
C VAL A 70 -0.05 -19.50 11.06
N GLY A 71 -0.36 -20.79 10.99
CA GLY A 71 0.47 -21.80 11.64
C GLY A 71 0.52 -21.60 13.16
N GLY A 72 1.63 -22.01 13.78
CA GLY A 72 1.77 -22.00 15.25
C GLY A 72 2.44 -20.76 15.85
N SER A 73 3.03 -19.88 15.04
CA SER A 73 3.95 -18.83 15.54
C SER A 73 3.80 -17.47 14.89
N GLN A 74 2.86 -17.29 13.95
CA GLN A 74 2.63 -16.01 13.29
C GLN A 74 1.20 -15.52 13.53
N PHE A 75 1.08 -14.21 13.70
CA PHE A 75 -0.19 -13.50 13.77
C PHE A 75 -0.50 -12.85 12.43
N ARG A 76 -1.76 -12.94 12.01
CA ARG A 76 -2.29 -12.30 10.82
C ARG A 76 -3.10 -11.08 11.20
N PHE A 77 -2.64 -9.95 10.70
CA PHE A 77 -3.33 -8.68 10.68
C PHE A 77 -3.99 -8.52 9.31
N HIS A 78 -5.18 -7.93 9.26
CA HIS A 78 -6.06 -7.97 8.08
C HIS A 78 -6.54 -6.57 7.69
N SER A 79 -7.45 -6.49 6.71
CA SER A 79 -8.10 -5.24 6.28
C SER A 79 -7.09 -4.15 5.94
N ALA A 80 -6.09 -4.50 5.13
CA ALA A 80 -5.09 -3.56 4.66
C ALA A 80 -5.74 -2.35 3.96
N THR A 81 -5.35 -1.15 4.35
CA THR A 81 -5.78 0.11 3.72
C THR A 81 -4.61 1.06 3.56
N GLY A 82 -4.65 1.93 2.56
CA GLY A 82 -3.59 2.91 2.33
C GLY A 82 -3.37 3.21 0.85
N SER A 83 -2.12 3.43 0.46
CA SER A 83 -1.75 3.91 -0.86
C SER A 83 -0.46 3.26 -1.37
N TYR A 84 -0.36 3.21 -2.69
CA TYR A 84 0.81 2.74 -3.41
C TYR A 84 1.03 3.61 -4.65
N ASP A 85 2.21 4.20 -4.77
CA ASP A 85 2.65 4.93 -5.96
C ASP A 85 3.63 4.04 -6.75
N PRO A 86 3.22 3.52 -7.92
CA PRO A 86 4.08 2.68 -8.75
C PRO A 86 5.27 3.42 -9.39
N ASP A 87 5.24 4.75 -9.54
CA ASP A 87 6.35 5.50 -10.17
C ASP A 87 7.50 5.71 -9.17
N SER A 88 7.16 6.16 -7.96
CA SER A 88 8.14 6.39 -6.89
C SER A 88 8.47 5.11 -6.11
N GLY A 89 7.55 4.15 -6.09
CA GLY A 89 7.60 2.98 -5.20
C GLY A 89 7.20 3.30 -3.76
N ALA A 90 6.65 4.50 -3.50
CA ALA A 90 6.15 4.86 -2.19
C ALA A 90 4.94 3.99 -1.84
N PHE A 91 4.97 3.39 -0.65
CA PHE A 91 3.96 2.46 -0.19
C PHE A 91 3.61 2.74 1.27
N SER A 92 2.32 2.82 1.58
CA SER A 92 1.83 2.91 2.94
C SER A 92 0.63 2.00 3.08
N SER A 93 0.68 1.06 4.02
CA SER A 93 -0.47 0.21 4.32
C SER A 93 -0.59 -0.06 5.81
N GLY A 94 -1.74 0.34 6.36
CA GLY A 94 -2.16 0.03 7.72
C GLY A 94 -3.05 -1.21 7.73
N PHE A 95 -2.90 -2.03 8.78
CA PHE A 95 -3.66 -3.25 8.98
C PHE A 95 -4.40 -3.20 10.32
N SER A 96 -5.55 -3.87 10.40
CA SER A 96 -6.32 -4.07 11.62
C SER A 96 -5.86 -5.31 12.39
N GLY A 97 -6.24 -5.36 13.66
CA GLY A 97 -5.92 -6.47 14.56
C GLY A 97 -4.88 -6.09 15.61
N GLY A 98 -4.77 -6.95 16.62
CA GLY A 98 -3.82 -6.78 17.71
C GLY A 98 -3.55 -8.08 18.44
N VAL A 99 -2.45 -8.10 19.18
CA VAL A 99 -2.06 -9.21 20.06
C VAL A 99 -1.76 -8.63 21.43
N HIS A 100 -2.37 -9.23 22.45
CA HIS A 100 -2.18 -8.86 23.85
C HIS A 100 -1.47 -9.98 24.59
N PHE A 101 -0.29 -9.69 25.13
CA PHE A 101 0.54 -10.59 25.91
C PHE A 101 0.42 -10.26 27.40
N THR A 102 0.24 -11.28 28.22
CA THR A 102 0.28 -11.19 29.68
C THR A 102 1.18 -12.24 30.28
N GLY A 103 1.82 -11.94 31.41
CA GLY A 103 2.68 -12.87 32.13
C GLY A 103 3.16 -12.29 33.45
N HIS A 104 3.87 -13.11 34.24
CA HIS A 104 4.27 -12.79 35.61
C HIS A 104 3.07 -12.40 36.46
N LYS A 105 2.10 -13.33 36.57
CA LYS A 105 0.92 -13.12 37.39
C LYS A 105 1.31 -13.05 38.87
N LYS A 106 0.93 -11.96 39.52
CA LYS A 106 1.14 -11.71 40.95
C LYS A 106 -0.02 -12.26 41.79
N ALA A 107 0.22 -12.38 43.10
CA ALA A 107 -0.77 -12.88 44.05
C ALA A 107 -2.04 -12.01 44.13
N ASP A 108 -1.92 -10.71 43.81
CA ASP A 108 -3.04 -9.78 43.71
C ASP A 108 -3.85 -9.90 42.41
N GLY A 109 -3.48 -10.85 41.53
CA GLY A 109 -4.12 -11.11 40.25
C GLY A 109 -3.64 -10.23 39.09
N SER A 110 -2.77 -9.25 39.35
CA SER A 110 -2.18 -8.39 38.31
C SER A 110 -1.05 -9.10 37.55
N ASN A 111 -0.79 -8.66 36.32
CA ASN A 111 0.35 -9.12 35.53
C ASN A 111 1.45 -8.04 35.51
N GLU A 112 2.72 -8.46 35.66
CA GLU A 112 3.86 -7.55 35.47
C GLU A 112 4.21 -7.36 34.00
N LEU A 113 4.08 -8.43 33.21
CA LEU A 113 4.12 -8.34 31.76
C LEU A 113 2.70 -8.10 31.27
N ASP A 114 2.49 -6.96 30.63
CA ASP A 114 1.22 -6.58 30.02
C ASP A 114 1.55 -5.70 28.82
N LEU A 115 1.44 -6.28 27.62
CA LEU A 115 1.87 -5.67 26.37
C LEU A 115 0.82 -5.92 25.28
N THR A 116 0.26 -4.87 24.72
CA THR A 116 -0.57 -4.92 23.52
C THR A 116 0.16 -4.29 22.36
N ILE A 117 0.22 -5.01 21.24
CA ILE A 117 0.71 -4.52 19.94
C ILE A 117 -0.46 -4.58 18.98
N SER A 118 -0.84 -3.46 18.38
CA SER A 118 -1.98 -3.43 17.45
C SER A 118 -1.80 -2.45 16.31
N ARG A 119 -2.69 -2.55 15.32
CA ARG A 119 -2.76 -1.65 14.16
C ARG A 119 -1.41 -1.43 13.45
N PRO A 120 -0.72 -2.51 13.01
CA PRO A 120 0.57 -2.33 12.37
C PRO A 120 0.44 -1.59 11.04
N THR A 121 1.42 -0.75 10.74
CA THR A 121 1.48 0.03 9.50
C THR A 121 2.86 -0.08 8.87
N ILE A 122 2.91 -0.54 7.63
CA ILE A 122 4.13 -0.56 6.82
C ILE A 122 4.20 0.75 6.04
N ARG A 123 5.32 1.46 6.14
CA ARG A 123 5.64 2.64 5.32
C ARG A 123 6.96 2.43 4.62
N ILE A 124 6.98 2.58 3.30
CA ILE A 124 8.17 2.48 2.46
C ILE A 124 8.24 3.71 1.57
N SER A 125 9.40 4.36 1.54
CA SER A 125 9.68 5.49 0.67
C SER A 125 11.19 5.63 0.48
N GLY A 126 11.64 6.03 -0.71
CA GLY A 126 13.06 6.25 -1.00
C GLY A 126 13.94 5.04 -0.71
N GLY A 127 13.43 3.82 -0.91
CA GLY A 127 14.14 2.56 -0.63
C GLY A 127 14.30 2.20 0.85
N SER A 128 13.72 2.99 1.77
CA SER A 128 13.71 2.72 3.21
C SER A 128 12.32 2.30 3.66
N GLY A 129 12.25 1.36 4.60
CA GLY A 129 10.98 0.86 5.14
C GLY A 129 10.94 0.88 6.67
N MET A 130 9.75 1.12 7.21
CA MET A 130 9.47 1.13 8.65
C MET A 130 8.15 0.44 8.94
N LEU A 131 8.17 -0.49 9.90
CA LEU A 131 6.99 -1.02 10.56
C LEU A 131 6.66 -0.11 11.75
N HIS A 132 5.43 0.39 11.77
CA HIS A 132 4.86 1.10 12.90
C HIS A 132 3.81 0.23 13.58
N ALA A 133 3.55 0.46 14.87
CA ALA A 133 2.44 -0.16 15.57
C ALA A 133 1.99 0.70 16.74
N ASP A 134 0.76 0.50 17.19
CA ASP A 134 0.31 0.99 18.47
C ASP A 134 0.80 0.06 19.58
N MET A 135 1.26 0.68 20.66
CA MET A 135 1.92 0.00 21.77
C MET A 135 1.28 0.45 23.08
N VAL A 136 0.65 -0.49 23.78
CA VAL A 136 0.29 -0.32 25.20
C VAL A 136 1.18 -1.24 26.00
N SER A 137 2.03 -0.71 26.87
CA SER A 137 2.98 -1.52 27.62
C SER A 137 3.06 -1.06 29.06
N LYS A 138 3.06 -2.03 29.98
CA LYS A 138 3.42 -1.84 31.38
C LYS A 138 4.94 -1.91 31.54
N GLU A 139 5.53 -0.89 32.12
CA GLU A 139 6.96 -0.81 32.40
C GLU A 139 7.37 -1.78 33.51
N ARG A 140 8.50 -2.48 33.31
CA ARG A 140 9.05 -3.41 34.29
C ARG A 140 9.46 -2.67 35.56
N GLY A 141 9.09 -3.20 36.72
CA GLY A 141 9.46 -2.65 38.03
C GLY A 141 8.57 -1.50 38.50
N THR A 142 8.36 -0.46 37.69
CA THR A 142 7.52 0.68 38.09
C THR A 142 6.03 0.40 37.96
N GLY A 143 5.64 -0.49 37.03
CA GLY A 143 4.24 -0.78 36.71
C GLY A 143 3.50 0.34 35.97
N LYS A 144 4.19 1.42 35.58
CA LYS A 144 3.59 2.52 34.81
C LYS A 144 3.15 2.00 33.44
N VAL A 145 1.93 2.34 33.05
CA VAL A 145 1.41 2.00 31.72
C VAL A 145 1.66 3.15 30.76
N SER A 146 2.26 2.83 29.61
CA SER A 146 2.39 3.75 28.48
C SER A 146 1.44 3.33 27.36
N ASN A 147 0.84 4.30 26.67
CA ASN A 147 0.02 4.09 25.49
C ASN A 147 0.53 5.03 24.39
N ARG A 148 1.06 4.47 23.31
CA ARG A 148 1.70 5.20 22.21
C ARG A 148 1.17 4.68 20.88
N SER A 149 0.61 5.58 20.08
CA SER A 149 0.10 5.26 18.75
C SER A 149 1.20 5.34 17.69
N GLN A 150 1.19 4.40 16.75
CA GLN A 150 2.05 4.39 15.55
C GLN A 150 3.53 4.66 15.85
N VAL A 151 4.05 4.01 16.89
CA VAL A 151 5.49 4.01 17.22
C VAL A 151 6.26 3.50 16.00
N PRO A 152 7.34 4.15 15.55
CA PRO A 152 8.22 3.63 14.51
C PRO A 152 8.99 2.44 15.09
N LEU A 153 8.37 1.26 15.08
CA LEU A 153 8.76 0.11 15.89
C LEU A 153 10.02 -0.57 15.36
N ALA A 154 10.08 -0.82 14.06
CA ALA A 154 11.17 -1.58 13.47
C ALA A 154 11.49 -1.13 12.03
N LYS A 155 12.78 -0.99 11.74
CA LYS A 155 13.30 -0.80 10.38
C LYS A 155 13.08 -2.08 9.57
N LEU A 156 12.68 -1.93 8.30
CA LEU A 156 12.52 -3.05 7.36
C LEU A 156 13.80 -3.21 6.52
N GLY A 157 14.35 -4.42 6.51
CA GLY A 157 15.50 -4.79 5.69
C GLY A 157 15.08 -5.04 4.24
N LEU A 158 14.84 -3.99 3.47
CA LEU A 158 14.33 -4.13 2.10
C LEU A 158 15.35 -4.71 1.11
N GLY A 159 16.65 -4.73 1.43
CA GLY A 159 17.65 -5.45 0.62
C GLY A 159 17.70 -5.09 -0.87
N GLY A 160 17.29 -3.88 -1.25
CA GLY A 160 17.21 -3.46 -2.65
C GLY A 160 15.94 -3.89 -3.40
N ILE A 161 14.91 -4.39 -2.69
CA ILE A 161 13.58 -4.65 -3.26
C ILE A 161 13.10 -3.39 -4.00
N ASN A 162 12.89 -3.54 -5.31
CA ASN A 162 12.34 -2.48 -6.12
C ASN A 162 10.82 -2.44 -5.95
N MET A 163 10.34 -1.40 -5.26
CA MET A 163 8.92 -1.18 -5.04
C MET A 163 8.21 -0.50 -6.20
N LYS A 164 8.88 -0.18 -7.32
CA LYS A 164 8.25 0.49 -8.47
C LYS A 164 7.50 -0.50 -9.37
N GLY A 165 6.44 -0.01 -10.02
CA GLY A 165 5.62 -0.78 -10.97
C GLY A 165 4.68 -1.77 -10.29
N GLY A 166 4.88 -3.07 -10.54
CA GLY A 166 4.11 -4.16 -9.95
C GLY A 166 2.67 -4.31 -10.47
N SER A 167 2.21 -5.55 -10.57
CA SER A 167 0.78 -5.89 -10.66
C SER A 167 0.18 -6.00 -9.25
N THR A 168 -1.14 -5.99 -9.15
CA THR A 168 -1.82 -6.38 -7.91
C THR A 168 -1.88 -7.91 -7.80
N PRO A 169 -1.68 -8.51 -6.60
CA PRO A 169 -1.34 -7.87 -5.33
C PRO A 169 0.14 -7.46 -5.23
N ILE A 170 0.42 -6.45 -4.40
CA ILE A 170 1.78 -6.13 -3.96
C ILE A 170 2.13 -7.06 -2.80
N ALA A 171 3.18 -7.87 -2.98
CA ALA A 171 3.59 -8.86 -1.99
C ALA A 171 5.06 -8.67 -1.57
N LEU A 172 5.30 -8.75 -0.26
CA LEU A 172 6.65 -8.84 0.31
C LEU A 172 6.70 -10.08 1.19
N THR A 173 7.77 -10.87 1.06
CA THR A 173 7.92 -12.13 1.79
C THR A 173 9.18 -12.09 2.63
N ASN A 174 9.03 -12.46 3.91
CA ASN A 174 10.11 -12.62 4.87
C ASN A 174 11.07 -11.42 4.95
N VAL A 175 10.52 -10.19 4.94
CA VAL A 175 11.32 -8.96 5.07
C VAL A 175 11.86 -8.88 6.50
N PRO A 176 13.19 -8.89 6.71
CA PRO A 176 13.79 -8.77 8.04
C PRO A 176 13.36 -7.49 8.73
N THR A 177 13.23 -7.53 10.06
CA THR A 177 12.90 -6.35 10.85
C THR A 177 13.87 -6.15 12.00
N THR A 178 14.23 -4.89 12.26
CA THR A 178 15.20 -4.51 13.31
C THR A 178 14.61 -3.43 14.19
N LEU A 179 14.54 -3.70 15.49
CA LEU A 179 13.94 -2.80 16.48
C LEU A 179 14.66 -1.44 16.52
N THR A 180 13.88 -0.36 16.56
CA THR A 180 14.40 1.01 16.73
C THR A 180 14.61 1.36 18.20
N ALA A 181 15.19 2.54 18.48
CA ALA A 181 15.27 3.07 19.84
C ALA A 181 13.87 3.35 20.42
N GLU A 182 12.96 3.90 19.62
CA GLU A 182 11.59 4.18 20.02
C GLU A 182 10.82 2.88 20.27
N GLY A 183 11.05 1.86 19.43
CA GLY A 183 10.50 0.52 19.60
C GLY A 183 10.99 -0.16 20.87
N ALA A 184 12.29 -0.08 21.16
CA ALA A 184 12.89 -0.57 22.40
C ALA A 184 12.24 0.06 23.64
N SER A 185 12.06 1.39 23.62
CA SER A 185 11.33 2.10 24.68
C SER A 185 9.86 1.66 24.78
N ALA A 186 9.22 1.35 23.66
CA ALA A 186 7.83 0.88 23.62
C ALA A 186 7.64 -0.56 24.12
N PHE A 187 8.64 -1.43 23.95
CA PHE A 187 8.74 -2.75 24.56
C PHE A 187 9.14 -2.69 26.05
N ALA A 188 8.76 -1.63 26.78
CA ALA A 188 9.08 -1.43 28.20
C ALA A 188 10.58 -1.59 28.56
N GLY A 189 11.48 -1.37 27.60
CA GLY A 189 12.93 -1.53 27.78
C GLY A 189 13.42 -2.98 27.88
N TYR A 190 12.59 -3.98 27.58
CA TYR A 190 13.01 -5.40 27.59
C TYR A 190 14.03 -5.74 26.49
N TYR A 191 14.01 -4.97 25.41
CA TYR A 191 14.92 -5.13 24.27
C TYR A 191 15.62 -3.81 23.98
N THR A 192 16.82 -3.89 23.43
CA THR A 192 17.61 -2.73 23.00
C THR A 192 17.39 -2.44 21.52
N GLU A 193 17.68 -1.21 21.09
CA GLU A 193 17.79 -0.88 19.67
C GLU A 193 18.69 -1.90 18.95
N GLY A 194 18.37 -2.19 17.69
CA GLY A 194 19.15 -3.13 16.88
C GLY A 194 18.77 -4.59 17.09
N THR A 195 17.91 -4.90 18.07
CA THR A 195 17.42 -6.27 18.29
C THR A 195 16.66 -6.76 17.06
N PRO A 196 17.03 -7.91 16.47
CA PRO A 196 16.24 -8.54 15.42
C PRO A 196 14.89 -9.00 15.95
N LEU A 197 13.84 -8.62 15.24
CA LEU A 197 12.48 -9.12 15.44
C LEU A 197 12.17 -10.15 14.34
N ASP A 198 11.02 -10.82 14.45
CA ASP A 198 10.61 -11.75 13.41
C ASP A 198 10.38 -11.00 12.09
N PRO A 199 10.71 -11.60 10.93
CA PRO A 199 10.45 -10.99 9.64
C PRO A 199 8.95 -10.85 9.39
N VAL A 200 8.59 -9.88 8.56
CA VAL A 200 7.20 -9.63 8.14
C VAL A 200 6.97 -10.15 6.72
N SER A 201 5.77 -10.66 6.47
CA SER A 201 5.29 -10.93 5.11
C SER A 201 3.94 -10.24 4.91
N LEU A 202 3.71 -9.67 3.73
CA LEU A 202 2.43 -9.05 3.39
C LEU A 202 2.02 -9.37 1.96
N SER A 203 0.72 -9.30 1.73
CA SER A 203 0.11 -9.31 0.40
C SER A 203 -1.08 -8.36 0.44
N VAL A 204 -1.06 -7.33 -0.40
CA VAL A 204 -2.10 -6.31 -0.42
C VAL A 204 -2.62 -6.05 -1.82
N ASP A 205 -3.93 -5.89 -1.92
CA ASP A 205 -4.60 -5.61 -3.17
C ASP A 205 -4.61 -4.10 -3.42
N THR A 206 -4.31 -3.71 -4.65
CA THR A 206 -4.31 -2.31 -5.07
C THR A 206 -5.28 -2.09 -6.21
N LYS A 207 -6.01 -0.98 -6.14
CA LYS A 207 -6.93 -0.53 -7.19
C LYS A 207 -6.42 0.79 -7.75
N GLY A 208 -6.08 0.81 -9.03
CA GLY A 208 -5.72 2.03 -9.74
C GLY A 208 -6.94 2.89 -10.06
N ALA A 209 -6.71 4.19 -10.30
CA ALA A 209 -7.64 4.96 -11.12
C ALA A 209 -7.69 4.31 -12.51
N ALA A 210 -8.89 4.16 -13.09
CA ALA A 210 -9.00 3.68 -14.46
C ALA A 210 -8.12 4.57 -15.37
N GLU A 211 -7.32 3.96 -16.24
CA GLU A 211 -6.63 4.72 -17.28
C GLU A 211 -7.67 5.54 -18.06
N PRO A 212 -7.39 6.82 -18.38
CA PRO A 212 -8.25 7.53 -19.31
C PRO A 212 -8.28 6.73 -20.62
N LYS A 213 -9.46 6.21 -20.98
CA LYS A 213 -9.66 5.65 -22.32
C LYS A 213 -9.18 6.71 -23.33
N PRO A 214 -8.41 6.34 -24.36
CA PRO A 214 -8.12 7.27 -25.43
C PRO A 214 -9.45 7.82 -25.95
N SER A 215 -9.69 9.11 -25.76
CA SER A 215 -10.78 9.80 -26.41
C SER A 215 -10.52 9.65 -27.90
N ALA A 216 -11.35 8.86 -28.59
CA ALA A 216 -11.34 8.83 -30.04
C ALA A 216 -11.48 10.28 -30.55
N PRO A 217 -10.77 10.69 -31.62
CA PRO A 217 -10.97 12.00 -32.20
C PRO A 217 -12.44 12.20 -32.57
N ASP A 218 -13.02 13.34 -32.19
CA ASP A 218 -14.36 13.76 -32.62
C ASP A 218 -14.38 13.85 -34.16
N GLU A 219 -14.82 12.78 -34.82
CA GLU A 219 -15.25 12.85 -36.21
C GLU A 219 -16.56 13.62 -36.25
N LYS A 220 -16.47 14.87 -36.70
CA LYS A 220 -17.62 15.66 -37.14
C LYS A 220 -18.38 14.86 -38.19
N LYS A 221 -19.59 14.44 -37.84
CA LYS A 221 -20.53 13.82 -38.75
C LYS A 221 -21.44 14.91 -39.31
N ASP A 222 -21.10 15.38 -40.51
CA ASP A 222 -22.00 16.19 -41.31
C ASP A 222 -23.27 15.38 -41.65
N GLU A 223 -24.41 16.05 -41.52
CA GLU A 223 -25.72 15.58 -41.90
C GLU A 223 -25.79 15.37 -43.42
N GLU A 224 -26.32 14.23 -43.88
CA GLU A 224 -27.14 14.26 -45.08
C GLU A 224 -28.28 13.23 -45.02
N GLU A 225 -29.46 13.78 -45.25
CA GLU A 225 -30.79 13.24 -45.14
C GLU A 225 -31.14 12.40 -46.38
N LYS A 226 -31.73 11.21 -46.21
CA LYS A 226 -32.74 10.73 -47.17
C LYS A 226 -33.71 9.71 -46.55
N LYS A 227 -34.95 10.17 -46.47
CA LYS A 227 -36.19 9.42 -46.31
C LYS A 227 -36.26 8.20 -47.23
N ASP A 228 -36.82 7.08 -46.75
CA ASP A 228 -38.20 6.75 -47.08
C ASP A 228 -38.79 5.66 -46.18
N LYS A 229 -40.12 5.73 -46.11
CA LYS A 229 -41.09 5.13 -45.19
C LYS A 229 -41.24 3.61 -45.29
N ALA A 230 -41.64 2.98 -44.19
CA ALA A 230 -42.99 2.39 -43.96
C ALA A 230 -42.93 1.49 -42.70
N GLU A 231 -43.66 1.84 -41.62
CA GLU A 231 -44.83 1.07 -41.09
C GLU A 231 -44.48 -0.33 -40.56
N LYS A 232 -44.90 -0.82 -39.39
CA LYS A 232 -45.76 -0.37 -38.28
C LYS A 232 -45.68 -1.50 -37.22
N ASP A 233 -46.29 -1.27 -36.07
CA ASP A 233 -46.73 -2.24 -35.03
C ASP A 233 -45.72 -2.49 -33.90
N GLU A 234 -45.95 -1.91 -32.72
CA GLU A 234 -46.62 -2.52 -31.55
C GLU A 234 -45.72 -3.60 -30.90
N GLU A 235 -45.50 -3.76 -29.59
CA GLU A 235 -46.07 -3.27 -28.34
C GLU A 235 -45.08 -3.72 -27.22
N LYS A 236 -45.10 -3.04 -26.07
CA LYS A 236 -44.82 -3.54 -24.71
C LYS A 236 -43.44 -4.12 -24.31
N ALA A 237 -42.82 -3.34 -23.42
CA ALA A 237 -42.44 -3.70 -22.04
C ALA A 237 -42.15 -5.18 -21.70
N GLY A 238 -40.86 -5.49 -21.50
CA GLY A 238 -40.38 -6.69 -20.81
C GLY A 238 -39.67 -6.34 -19.51
N ARG A 239 -40.35 -6.55 -18.39
CA ARG A 239 -39.81 -6.67 -17.02
C ARG A 239 -39.17 -8.06 -16.89
N PHE A 240 -37.99 -8.17 -16.27
CA PHE A 240 -37.58 -9.42 -15.63
C PHE A 240 -36.90 -9.16 -14.29
N GLU A 241 -37.50 -9.75 -13.27
CA GLU A 241 -37.04 -9.89 -11.89
C GLU A 241 -36.11 -11.10 -11.73
N ASP A 242 -35.31 -11.01 -10.66
CA ASP A 242 -34.81 -12.03 -9.72
C ASP A 242 -34.26 -13.41 -10.12
N ALA A 243 -33.06 -13.64 -9.59
CA ALA A 243 -32.65 -14.73 -8.69
C ALA A 243 -33.03 -16.19 -8.95
N ALA A 244 -32.00 -17.01 -9.17
CA ALA A 244 -31.69 -18.32 -8.56
C ALA A 244 -30.33 -18.76 -9.19
N VAL A 245 -29.33 -19.37 -8.54
CA VAL A 245 -29.20 -20.26 -7.38
C VAL A 245 -27.87 -19.96 -6.69
#